data_AF-A0A258KUU6-F1
#
_entry.id   AF-A0A258KUU6-F1
#
_cell.length_a   1.000
_cell.length_b   1.000
_cell.length_c   1.000
_cell.angle_alpha   90.00
_cell.angle_beta   90.00
_cell.angle_gamma   90.00
#
_symmetry.space_group_name_H-M   'P 1'
#
loop_
_entity.id
_entity.type
_entity.pdbx_description
1 polymer ?
#
loop_
_entity_poly.entity_id
_entity_poly.type
_entity_poly.pdbx_seq_one_letter_code
_entity_poly.pdbx_strand_id
1 'polypeptide(L)'
;MFYGFCAPAGVASSAKLEAGLAITDPDILEQLEKKGLALDALLKPGWQSGATVTPANNAALSAIPQMQDVFRVVEREMATTKRANPGAGVGMAFNHKRLFDTTFLSARDARFPLVGIVQRLDRTYRQPDKCGKSASSIASNIYARQATDWPARACL
;
A
#
# COMPACT_ATOMS: atom_id res chain seq x y z
N MET A 1 -45.49 -36.51 -18.00
CA MET A 1 -44.40 -35.76 -18.65
C MET A 1 -44.28 -34.43 -17.89
N PHE A 2 -43.41 -34.36 -16.88
CA PHE A 2 -43.24 -33.16 -16.05
C PHE A 2 -41.87 -32.57 -16.32
N TYR A 3 -41.84 -31.37 -16.89
CA TYR A 3 -40.61 -30.59 -17.10
C TYR A 3 -40.22 -29.90 -15.78
N GLY A 4 -39.05 -30.25 -15.26
CA GLY A 4 -38.44 -29.56 -14.12
C GLY A 4 -37.71 -28.30 -14.58
N PHE A 5 -38.12 -27.15 -14.03
CA PHE A 5 -37.44 -25.87 -14.22
C PHE A 5 -36.32 -25.76 -13.17
N CYS A 6 -35.06 -25.80 -13.59
CA CYS A 6 -33.91 -25.53 -12.73
C CYS A 6 -33.66 -24.02 -12.73
N ALA A 7 -33.95 -23.35 -11.60
CA ALA A 7 -33.59 -21.95 -11.41
C ALA A 7 -32.06 -21.80 -11.26
N PRO A 8 -31.41 -20.78 -11.85
CA PRO A 8 -29.99 -20.56 -11.62
C PRO A 8 -29.78 -20.10 -10.18
N ALA A 9 -29.04 -20.89 -9.41
CA ALA A 9 -28.50 -20.50 -8.13
C ALA A 9 -27.62 -19.24 -8.33
N GLY A 10 -27.81 -18.24 -7.46
CA GLY A 10 -26.97 -17.06 -7.41
C GLY A 10 -25.49 -17.43 -7.39
N VAL A 11 -24.67 -16.68 -8.11
CA VAL A 11 -23.22 -16.90 -8.13
C VAL A 11 -22.68 -16.60 -6.74
N ALA A 12 -22.35 -17.68 -6.02
CA ALA A 12 -21.68 -17.64 -4.75
C ALA A 12 -20.26 -17.08 -4.91
N SER A 13 -19.94 -16.14 -4.02
CA SER A 13 -18.65 -15.87 -3.40
C SER A 13 -17.39 -16.38 -4.13
N SER A 14 -16.59 -15.44 -4.65
CA SER A 14 -15.19 -15.69 -5.01
C SER A 14 -14.32 -15.79 -3.76
N ALA A 15 -14.50 -16.85 -2.97
CA ALA A 15 -13.63 -17.18 -1.86
C ALA A 15 -12.73 -18.37 -2.21
N LYS A 16 -11.50 -18.07 -2.66
CA LYS A 16 -10.31 -18.85 -2.25
C LYS A 16 -9.00 -18.08 -2.46
N LEU A 17 -8.72 -17.13 -1.56
CA LEU A 17 -7.35 -16.70 -1.27
C LEU A 17 -6.91 -17.44 0.00
N GLU A 18 -6.00 -18.40 -0.12
CA GLU A 18 -5.42 -19.08 1.06
C GLU A 18 -4.51 -18.10 1.82
N ALA A 19 -5.14 -17.43 2.80
CA ALA A 19 -4.63 -16.86 4.06
C ALA A 19 -3.42 -15.90 4.01
N GLY A 20 -3.53 -14.82 3.22
CA GLY A 20 -2.94 -13.53 3.59
C GLY A 20 -4.00 -12.72 4.35
N LEU A 21 -3.67 -12.14 5.50
CA LEU A 21 -4.58 -11.23 6.20
C LEU A 21 -4.75 -9.97 5.35
N ALA A 22 -5.93 -9.80 4.75
CA ALA A 22 -6.31 -8.61 4.02
C ALA A 22 -7.38 -7.86 4.79
N ILE A 23 -7.12 -6.59 5.12
CA ILE A 23 -8.10 -5.67 5.68
C ILE A 23 -8.47 -4.71 4.57
N THR A 24 -9.74 -4.76 4.15
CA THR A 24 -10.29 -3.95 3.05
C THR A 24 -11.58 -3.22 3.43
N ASP A 25 -12.08 -3.44 4.65
CA ASP A 25 -13.29 -2.80 5.16
C ASP A 25 -13.04 -1.29 5.35
N PRO A 26 -13.81 -0.40 4.69
CA PRO A 26 -13.56 1.04 4.72
C PRO A 26 -13.60 1.66 6.12
N ASP A 27 -14.52 1.22 6.97
CA ASP A 27 -14.69 1.77 8.32
C ASP A 27 -13.52 1.35 9.22
N ILE A 28 -13.06 0.12 9.08
CA ILE A 28 -11.84 -0.36 9.75
C ILE A 28 -10.62 0.41 9.24
N LEU A 29 -10.50 0.62 7.93
CA LEU A 29 -9.37 1.34 7.34
C LEU A 29 -9.31 2.78 7.82
N GLU A 30 -10.43 3.49 7.90
CA GLU A 30 -10.46 4.87 8.44
C GLU A 30 -10.02 4.90 9.91
N GLN A 31 -10.43 3.93 10.72
CA GLN A 31 -9.96 3.81 12.10
C GLN A 31 -8.45 3.55 12.18
N LEU A 32 -7.93 2.72 11.28
CA LEU A 32 -6.50 2.41 11.20
C LEU A 32 -5.67 3.62 10.75
N GLU A 33 -6.18 4.45 9.84
CA GLU A 33 -5.56 5.72 9.48
C GLU A 33 -5.38 6.61 10.73
N LYS A 34 -6.46 6.77 11.50
CA LYS A 34 -6.46 7.55 12.75
C LYS A 34 -5.55 6.97 13.82
N LYS A 35 -5.19 5.67 13.73
CA LYS A 35 -4.25 4.96 14.62
C LYS A 35 -2.82 4.94 14.11
N GLY A 36 -2.47 5.92 13.27
CA GLY A 36 -1.10 6.16 12.83
C GLY A 36 -0.75 5.51 11.50
N LEU A 37 -1.70 4.86 10.80
CA LEU A 37 -1.45 4.34 9.45
C LEU A 37 -1.78 5.33 8.34
N ALA A 38 -2.11 6.58 8.67
CA ALA A 38 -2.20 7.66 7.70
C ALA A 38 -0.83 7.91 7.04
N LEU A 39 -0.83 8.20 5.73
CA LEU A 39 0.41 8.37 4.94
C LEU A 39 1.34 9.44 5.53
N ASP A 40 0.80 10.56 6.00
CA ASP A 40 1.60 11.63 6.59
C ASP A 40 2.24 11.21 7.92
N ALA A 41 1.57 10.36 8.69
CA ALA A 41 2.13 9.82 9.94
C ALA A 41 3.30 8.87 9.65
N LEU A 42 3.18 8.02 8.63
CA LEU A 42 4.22 7.06 8.22
C LEU A 42 5.50 7.74 7.72
N LEU A 43 5.38 8.95 7.15
CA LEU A 43 6.51 9.71 6.61
C LEU A 43 7.23 10.57 7.67
N LYS A 44 6.64 10.74 8.86
CA LYS A 44 7.24 11.53 9.94
C LYS A 44 8.32 10.71 10.67
N PRO A 45 9.44 11.34 11.04
CA PRO A 45 10.42 10.69 11.89
C PRO A 45 9.79 10.34 13.25
N GLY A 46 10.14 9.17 13.80
CA GLY A 46 9.60 8.71 15.08
C GLY A 46 8.17 8.19 15.00
N TRP A 47 7.71 7.73 13.83
CA TRP A 47 6.43 7.03 13.69
C TRP A 47 6.27 5.91 14.73
N GLN A 48 5.07 5.83 15.32
CA GLN A 48 4.71 4.83 16.31
C GLN A 48 3.36 4.21 15.95
N SER A 49 3.31 2.88 15.98
CA SER A 49 2.06 2.13 15.79
C SER A 49 1.06 2.45 16.90
N GLY A 50 -0.21 2.69 16.53
CA GLY A 50 -1.29 2.97 17.47
C GLY A 50 -1.36 4.41 17.97
N ALA A 51 -0.43 5.28 17.58
CA ALA A 51 -0.50 6.70 17.88
C ALA A 51 -1.76 7.32 17.24
N THR A 52 -2.50 8.12 18.01
CA THR A 52 -3.68 8.82 17.48
C THR A 52 -3.24 10.01 16.65
N VAL A 53 -3.65 10.05 15.39
CA VAL A 53 -3.31 11.11 14.42
C VAL A 53 -4.56 11.61 13.71
N THR A 54 -4.50 12.86 13.24
CA THR A 54 -5.45 13.39 12.26
C THR A 54 -4.83 13.24 10.87
N PRO A 55 -5.41 12.42 9.97
CA PRO A 55 -4.88 12.25 8.62
C PRO A 55 -4.78 13.59 7.87
N ALA A 56 -3.63 13.85 7.27
CA ALA A 56 -3.41 15.08 6.52
C ALA A 56 -4.19 15.09 5.19
N ASN A 57 -4.62 16.27 4.74
CA ASN A 57 -5.03 16.49 3.35
C ASN A 57 -3.80 16.66 2.44
N ASN A 58 -4.02 16.68 1.13
CA ASN A 58 -2.95 16.75 0.14
C ASN A 58 -2.15 18.06 0.25
N ALA A 59 -2.80 19.18 0.59
CA ALA A 59 -2.10 20.43 0.88
C ALA A 59 -1.07 20.28 2.02
N ALA A 60 -1.44 19.68 3.15
CA ALA A 60 -0.52 19.45 4.26
C ALA A 60 0.52 18.37 3.93
N LEU A 61 0.13 17.33 3.20
CA LEU A 61 1.06 16.29 2.73
C LEU A 61 2.12 16.86 1.77
N SER A 62 1.75 17.82 0.92
CA SER A 62 2.67 18.50 -0.01
C SER A 62 3.75 19.33 0.69
N ALA A 63 3.57 19.66 1.98
CA ALA A 63 4.56 20.37 2.77
C ALA A 63 5.64 19.43 3.36
N ILE A 64 5.45 18.10 3.28
CA ILE A 64 6.44 17.12 3.75
C ILE A 64 7.58 17.03 2.71
N PRO A 65 8.85 17.22 3.12
CA PRO A 65 9.99 17.24 2.18
C PRO A 65 10.05 16.01 1.26
N GLN A 66 9.82 14.80 1.81
CA GLN A 66 9.83 13.56 1.03
C GLN A 66 8.74 13.54 -0.06
N MET A 67 7.60 14.17 0.19
CA MET A 67 6.50 14.25 -0.78
C MET A 67 6.74 15.31 -1.85
N GLN A 68 7.45 16.39 -1.54
CA GLN A 68 7.80 17.42 -2.51
C GLN A 68 8.62 16.86 -3.67
N ASP A 69 9.54 15.93 -3.38
CA ASP A 69 10.35 15.29 -4.43
C ASP A 69 9.49 14.38 -5.33
N VAL A 70 8.59 13.60 -4.73
CA VAL A 70 7.64 12.77 -5.48
C VAL A 70 6.75 13.64 -6.36
N PHE A 71 6.19 14.73 -5.81
CA PHE A 71 5.28 15.61 -6.55
C PHE A 71 5.99 16.32 -7.70
N ARG A 72 7.22 16.77 -7.49
CA ARG A 72 8.05 17.39 -8.54
C ARG A 72 8.32 16.42 -9.70
N VAL A 73 8.59 15.15 -9.40
CA VAL A 73 8.78 14.12 -10.43
C VAL A 73 7.49 13.92 -11.22
N VAL A 74 6.35 13.74 -10.54
CA VAL A 74 5.05 13.55 -11.18
C VAL A 74 4.68 14.76 -12.05
N GLU A 75 4.86 15.98 -11.56
CA GLU A 75 4.61 17.21 -12.31
C GLU A 75 5.47 17.30 -13.58
N ARG A 76 6.77 17.02 -13.45
CA ARG A 76 7.69 16.99 -14.59
C ARG A 76 7.30 15.93 -15.62
N GLU A 77 6.90 14.75 -15.17
CA GLU A 77 6.44 13.67 -16.04
C GLU A 77 5.15 14.05 -16.76
N MET A 78 4.16 14.62 -16.07
CA MET A 78 2.92 15.07 -16.69
C MET A 78 3.17 16.18 -17.71
N ALA A 79 4.06 17.14 -17.41
CA ALA A 79 4.45 18.18 -18.36
C ALA A 79 5.18 17.63 -19.59
N THR A 80 6.00 16.58 -19.42
CA THR A 80 6.70 15.92 -20.52
C THR A 80 5.73 15.11 -21.37
N THR A 81 4.86 14.32 -20.75
CA THR A 81 3.82 13.54 -21.42
C THR A 81 2.87 14.45 -22.21
N LYS A 82 2.46 15.59 -21.65
CA LYS A 82 1.60 16.56 -22.34
C LYS A 82 2.26 17.13 -23.60
N ARG A 83 3.56 17.45 -23.55
CA ARG A 83 4.32 17.94 -24.71
C ARG A 83 4.47 16.89 -25.80
N ALA A 84 4.67 15.63 -25.42
CA ALA A 84 4.81 14.52 -26.35
C ALA A 84 3.48 14.07 -27.00
N ASN A 85 2.33 14.41 -26.38
CA ASN A 85 1.01 13.94 -26.82
C ASN A 85 0.06 15.11 -27.13
N PRO A 86 0.09 15.65 -28.37
CA PRO A 86 -0.88 16.64 -28.81
C PRO A 86 -2.32 16.13 -28.66
N GLY A 87 -3.17 16.96 -28.06
CA GLY A 87 -4.56 16.63 -27.73
C GLY A 87 -4.76 15.84 -26.44
N ALA A 88 -3.72 15.64 -25.63
CA ALA A 88 -3.85 15.13 -24.26
C ALA A 88 -4.12 16.28 -23.27
N GLY A 89 -4.93 16.02 -22.25
CA GLY A 89 -5.31 17.05 -21.30
C GLY A 89 -6.08 16.53 -20.09
N VAL A 90 -6.39 17.44 -19.17
CA VAL A 90 -7.09 17.14 -17.93
C VAL A 90 -8.60 17.26 -18.13
N GLY A 91 -9.35 16.30 -17.59
CA GLY A 91 -10.81 16.31 -17.60
C GLY A 91 -11.43 15.37 -18.62
N MET A 92 -12.77 15.30 -18.61
CA MET A 92 -13.53 14.33 -19.39
C MET A 92 -13.49 14.59 -20.90
N ALA A 93 -13.23 15.83 -21.33
CA ALA A 93 -13.11 16.17 -22.75
C ALA A 93 -11.98 15.40 -23.46
N PHE A 94 -11.01 14.88 -22.70
CA PHE A 94 -9.83 14.21 -23.22
C PHE A 94 -9.92 12.68 -23.18
N ASN A 95 -11.09 12.06 -22.97
CA ASN A 95 -11.39 10.61 -22.95
C ASN A 95 -10.19 9.65 -23.13
N HIS A 96 -9.69 9.46 -24.36
CA HIS A 96 -8.63 8.50 -24.69
C HIS A 96 -7.19 8.99 -24.43
N LYS A 97 -7.02 10.28 -24.17
CA LYS A 97 -5.75 10.97 -23.89
C LYS A 97 -5.84 11.79 -22.59
N ARG A 98 -6.58 11.29 -21.60
CA ARG A 98 -6.77 11.98 -20.33
C ARG A 98 -5.47 11.93 -19.51
N LEU A 99 -5.03 13.08 -19.06
CA LEU A 99 -3.92 13.25 -18.14
C LEU A 99 -4.43 13.41 -16.71
N PHE A 100 -3.57 13.03 -15.77
CA PHE A 100 -3.77 13.32 -14.36
C PHE A 100 -3.63 14.82 -14.08
N ASP A 101 -4.52 15.36 -13.24
CA ASP A 101 -4.44 16.75 -12.80
C ASP A 101 -3.47 16.86 -11.62
N THR A 102 -2.31 17.46 -11.85
CA THR A 102 -1.28 17.59 -10.81
C THR A 102 -1.72 18.54 -9.68
N THR A 103 -2.72 19.40 -9.91
CA THR A 103 -3.26 20.27 -8.84
C THR A 103 -3.91 19.44 -7.72
N PHE A 104 -4.31 18.19 -7.99
CA PHE A 104 -4.82 17.28 -6.97
C PHE A 104 -3.78 16.97 -5.90
N LEU A 105 -2.48 17.00 -6.23
CA LEU A 105 -1.40 16.70 -5.29
C LEU A 105 -1.27 17.73 -4.16
N SER A 106 -1.80 18.94 -4.34
CA SER A 106 -1.76 20.02 -3.33
C SER A 106 -3.14 20.54 -2.94
N ALA A 107 -4.21 19.89 -3.39
CA ALA A 107 -5.59 20.31 -3.11
C ALA A 107 -5.95 20.16 -1.62
N ARG A 108 -6.71 21.12 -1.08
CA ARG A 108 -7.17 21.09 0.32
C ARG A 108 -8.29 20.08 0.57
N ASP A 109 -9.10 19.82 -0.44
CA ASP A 109 -10.28 18.95 -0.37
C ASP A 109 -9.98 17.52 -0.85
N ALA A 110 -8.70 17.19 -1.05
CA ALA A 110 -8.21 15.89 -1.45
C ALA A 110 -7.33 15.26 -0.37
N ARG A 111 -7.32 13.92 -0.30
CA ARG A 111 -6.45 13.15 0.60
C ARG A 111 -6.01 11.85 -0.06
N PHE A 112 -4.98 11.22 0.49
CA PHE A 112 -4.58 9.84 0.18
C PHE A 112 -5.12 8.89 1.26
N PRO A 113 -6.32 8.31 1.09
CA PRO A 113 -6.88 7.40 2.07
C PRO A 113 -6.17 6.05 2.06
N LEU A 114 -6.09 5.39 3.21
CA LEU A 114 -5.74 3.99 3.31
C LEU A 114 -6.84 3.13 2.68
N VAL A 115 -6.55 2.49 1.55
CA VAL A 115 -7.51 1.69 0.79
C VAL A 115 -7.42 0.18 1.05
N GLY A 116 -6.40 -0.25 1.79
CA GLY A 116 -6.23 -1.65 2.15
C GLY A 116 -4.91 -1.94 2.85
N ILE A 117 -4.91 -2.99 3.65
CA ILE A 117 -3.70 -3.57 4.24
C ILE A 117 -3.66 -5.04 3.85
N VAL A 118 -2.53 -5.48 3.32
CA VAL A 118 -2.31 -6.88 2.96
C VAL A 118 -1.05 -7.40 3.63
N GLN A 119 -1.19 -8.41 4.47
CA GLN A 119 -0.07 -9.14 5.02
C GLN A 119 0.26 -10.32 4.11
N ARG A 120 1.45 -10.30 3.50
CA ARG A 120 2.00 -11.44 2.77
C ARG A 120 2.95 -12.22 3.69
N LEU A 121 2.46 -13.30 4.28
CA LEU A 121 3.30 -14.22 5.05
C LEU A 121 3.96 -15.22 4.08
N ASP A 122 5.28 -15.18 3.96
CA ASP A 122 6.04 -16.23 3.28
C ASP A 122 6.12 -17.48 4.17
N ARG A 123 5.74 -18.64 3.64
CA ARG A 123 5.70 -19.92 4.37
C ARG A 123 6.99 -20.73 4.26
N THR A 124 8.05 -20.25 3.61
CA THR A 124 9.22 -21.06 3.25
C THR A 124 10.26 -21.35 4.34
N TYR A 125 9.97 -21.15 5.63
CA TYR A 125 10.87 -21.64 6.69
C TYR A 125 10.14 -22.41 7.79
N ARG A 126 9.99 -23.72 7.57
CA ARG A 126 9.89 -24.71 8.66
C ARG A 126 11.17 -25.53 8.64
N GLN A 127 12.07 -25.30 9.60
CA GLN A 127 13.05 -26.33 9.99
C GLN A 127 12.32 -27.35 10.86
N PRO A 128 12.21 -28.64 10.45
CA PRO A 128 11.52 -29.68 11.21
C PRO A 128 12.10 -29.98 12.61
N ASP A 129 13.29 -29.46 12.88
CA ASP A 129 14.22 -29.88 13.93
C ASP A 129 14.60 -28.77 14.93
N LYS A 130 13.96 -27.60 14.83
CA LYS A 130 14.08 -26.51 15.83
C LYS A 130 12.73 -26.24 16.47
N CYS A 131 12.44 -26.93 17.57
CA CYS A 131 11.34 -26.56 18.46
C CYS A 131 11.58 -25.15 19.02
N GLY A 132 10.67 -24.22 18.72
CA GLY A 132 10.53 -22.95 19.43
C GLY A 132 11.55 -21.86 19.09
N LYS A 133 11.25 -21.07 18.06
CA LYS A 133 11.51 -19.61 18.00
C LYS A 133 10.81 -19.03 16.76
N SER A 134 9.49 -19.07 16.74
CA SER A 134 8.71 -18.27 15.80
C SER A 134 8.83 -16.79 16.19
N ALA A 135 9.15 -15.94 15.22
CA ALA A 135 8.95 -14.49 15.21
C ALA A 135 9.99 -13.53 15.83
N SER A 136 11.30 -13.84 15.86
CA SER A 136 12.33 -12.81 16.16
C SER A 136 13.39 -12.55 15.08
N SER A 137 13.38 -13.28 13.95
CA SER A 137 14.44 -13.17 12.92
C SER A 137 14.00 -12.52 11.60
N ILE A 138 12.79 -11.94 11.50
CA ILE A 138 12.39 -11.24 10.26
C ILE A 138 13.00 -9.83 10.17
N ALA A 139 13.47 -9.25 11.28
CA ALA A 139 14.02 -7.89 11.28
C ALA A 139 15.50 -7.76 10.86
N SER A 140 16.28 -8.84 10.76
CA SER A 140 17.73 -8.70 10.52
C SER A 140 18.20 -8.94 9.08
N ASN A 141 17.35 -9.44 8.19
CA ASN A 141 17.81 -9.88 6.86
C ASN A 141 17.70 -8.85 5.73
N ILE A 142 17.22 -7.62 6.01
CA ILE A 142 17.26 -6.52 5.03
C ILE A 142 18.56 -5.69 5.18
N TYR A 143 19.28 -5.78 6.32
CA TYR A 143 20.54 -5.05 6.53
C TYR A 143 21.81 -5.91 6.68
N ALA A 144 21.71 -7.24 6.81
CA ALA A 144 22.88 -8.08 7.09
C ALA A 144 23.70 -8.51 5.85
N ARG A 145 23.35 -8.09 4.63
CA ARG A 145 24.15 -8.43 3.41
C ARG A 145 25.50 -7.69 3.30
N GLN A 146 25.89 -6.92 4.32
CA GLN A 146 27.19 -6.24 4.41
C GLN A 146 28.08 -6.71 5.57
N ALA A 147 27.71 -7.76 6.32
CA ALA A 147 28.60 -8.34 7.32
C ALA A 147 29.39 -9.50 6.72
N THR A 148 30.57 -9.17 6.21
CA THR A 148 31.67 -10.07 5.87
C THR A 148 32.05 -11.01 7.02
N ASP A 149 32.30 -12.28 6.67
CA ASP A 149 33.33 -13.16 7.21
C ASP A 149 33.35 -13.43 8.74
N TRP A 150 32.78 -14.55 9.20
CA TRP A 150 33.21 -15.22 10.45
C TRP A 150 32.77 -16.71 10.46
N PRO A 151 33.57 -17.66 10.97
CA PRO A 151 33.37 -19.09 10.75
C PRO A 151 32.34 -19.70 11.69
N ALA A 152 31.64 -20.71 11.18
CA ALA A 152 30.69 -21.52 11.92
C ALA A 152 31.39 -22.25 13.08
N ARG A 153 30.93 -22.03 14.31
CA ARG A 153 31.15 -22.94 15.43
C ARG A 153 29.92 -23.80 15.63
N ALA A 154 30.14 -25.10 15.59
CA ALA A 154 29.15 -26.15 15.86
C ALA A 154 28.56 -26.00 17.28
N CYS A 155 27.25 -26.17 17.40
CA CYS A 155 26.61 -26.45 18.68
C CYS A 155 26.62 -27.95 18.92
N LEU A 156 27.14 -28.36 20.08
CA LEU A 156 26.89 -29.64 20.74
C LEU A 156 25.42 -29.77 21.14
#